data_AF-A0A7G9THX6-F1
#
_entry.id   AF-A0A7G9THX6-F1
#
_cell.length_a   1.000
_cell.length_b   1.000
_cell.length_c   1.000
_cell.angle_alpha   90.00
_cell.angle_beta   90.00
_cell.angle_gamma   90.00
#
_symmetry.space_group_name_H-M   'P 1'
#
loop_
_entity.id
_entity.type
_entity.pdbx_description
1 polymer ?
#
loop_
_entity_poly.entity_id
_entity_poly.type
_entity_poly.pdbx_seq_one_letter_code
_entity_poly.pdbx_strand_id
1 'polypeptide(L)'
;MVMLGLIRVDPQLQPDSNIVAGEKIAWTYTWTQTPFTELEGCLKHYLTSNGRQSAYATSWLEIWQELIPQEVTAYLQHQLRIHQFGDVFLSELAPILARDESQYGLGHWRYACWAAVRSMASVSLQYPGNAEILKFTLSSELPRRLRYARAAMDGKLCFSPSHSLPDSALTQVFSTIATDLGDTFWMSPPALGLI
;
A
#
# COMPACT_ATOMS: atom_id res chain seq x y z
N MET A 1 -31.97 6.11 -5.29
CA MET A 1 -30.67 6.63 -4.85
C MET A 1 -30.43 6.08 -3.45
N VAL A 2 -29.66 4.98 -3.34
CA VAL A 2 -29.37 4.36 -2.05
C VAL A 2 -28.21 5.14 -1.44
N MET A 3 -28.49 5.90 -0.38
CA MET A 3 -27.43 6.55 0.39
C MET A 3 -26.70 5.45 1.16
N LEU A 4 -25.44 5.19 0.79
CA LEU A 4 -24.56 4.31 1.57
C LEU A 4 -24.38 4.92 2.97
N GLY A 5 -24.38 4.07 3.99
CA GLY A 5 -24.29 4.46 5.40
C GLY A 5 -23.10 5.38 5.67
N LEU A 6 -23.34 6.46 6.42
CA LEU A 6 -22.33 7.47 6.72
C LEU A 6 -21.72 7.19 8.09
N ILE A 7 -20.43 6.84 8.14
CA ILE A 7 -19.65 6.88 9.37
C ILE A 7 -19.38 8.34 9.66
N ARG A 8 -19.92 8.85 10.77
CA ARG A 8 -19.67 10.21 11.24
C ARG A 8 -18.63 10.16 12.34
N VAL A 9 -17.50 10.79 12.09
CA VAL A 9 -16.51 11.08 13.12
C VAL A 9 -17.02 12.27 13.92
N ASP A 10 -17.28 12.07 15.21
CA ASP A 10 -17.70 13.13 16.12
C ASP A 10 -16.59 13.34 17.16
N PRO A 11 -15.96 14.53 17.23
CA PRO A 11 -14.99 14.83 18.28
C PRO A 11 -15.61 14.84 19.70
N GLN A 12 -16.94 14.82 19.83
CA GLN A 12 -17.65 14.73 21.09
C GLN A 12 -18.16 13.30 21.35
N LEU A 13 -17.88 12.76 22.54
CA LEU A 13 -18.36 11.44 22.97
C LEU A 13 -19.88 11.46 23.14
N GLN A 14 -20.59 10.79 22.22
CA GLN A 14 -22.02 10.51 22.34
C GLN A 14 -22.24 9.10 22.94
N PRO A 15 -23.38 8.84 23.61
CA PRO A 15 -23.64 7.55 24.27
C PRO A 15 -23.62 6.34 23.32
N ASP A 16 -23.89 6.55 22.02
CA ASP A 16 -23.85 5.50 20.99
C ASP A 16 -22.55 5.52 20.16
N SER A 17 -21.52 6.20 20.65
CA SER A 17 -20.25 6.32 19.94
C SER A 17 -19.34 5.10 20.16
N ASN A 18 -18.73 4.66 19.08
CA ASN A 18 -17.67 3.67 19.09
C ASN A 18 -16.31 4.37 19.19
N ILE A 19 -15.34 3.72 19.84
CA ILE A 19 -14.00 4.25 20.05
C ILE A 19 -13.00 3.33 19.34
N VAL A 20 -12.14 3.89 18.49
CA VAL A 20 -11.01 3.14 17.91
C VAL A 20 -9.97 2.93 19.01
N ALA A 21 -9.54 1.68 19.21
CA ALA A 21 -8.57 1.34 20.26
C ALA A 21 -7.28 2.16 20.10
N GLY A 22 -6.98 3.01 21.09
CA GLY A 22 -5.79 3.87 21.10
C GLY A 22 -6.01 5.32 20.67
N GLU A 23 -7.18 5.69 20.13
CA GLU A 23 -7.50 7.06 19.72
C GLU A 23 -8.66 7.66 20.53
N LYS A 24 -8.66 8.99 20.73
CA LYS A 24 -9.75 9.75 21.40
C LYS A 24 -10.85 10.17 20.42
N ILE A 25 -11.04 9.44 19.33
CA ILE A 25 -11.98 9.81 18.28
C ILE A 25 -13.21 8.92 18.42
N ALA A 26 -14.32 9.55 18.78
CA ALA A 26 -15.64 8.92 18.80
C ALA A 26 -16.22 8.92 17.39
N TRP A 27 -16.91 7.85 17.01
CA TRP A 27 -17.64 7.80 15.75
C TRP A 27 -18.99 7.12 15.92
N THR A 28 -19.95 7.54 15.10
CA THR A 28 -21.32 7.00 15.11
C THR A 28 -21.65 6.43 13.74
N TYR A 29 -22.42 5.34 13.76
CA TYR A 29 -22.91 4.66 12.58
C TYR A 29 -24.41 4.86 12.48
N THR A 30 -24.85 5.50 11.40
CA THR A 30 -26.22 6.01 11.27
C THR A 30 -27.09 5.20 10.31
N TRP A 31 -26.57 4.10 9.76
CA TRP A 31 -27.31 3.31 8.79
C TRP A 31 -28.33 2.41 9.49
N THR A 32 -29.61 2.73 9.31
CA THR A 32 -30.72 2.05 9.98
C THR A 32 -31.12 0.72 9.35
N GLN A 33 -30.72 0.46 8.09
CA GLN A 33 -31.13 -0.74 7.35
C GLN A 33 -30.25 -1.96 7.63
N THR A 34 -29.03 -1.74 8.10
CA THR A 34 -28.07 -2.81 8.38
C THR A 34 -27.39 -2.52 9.71
N PRO A 35 -27.68 -3.31 10.77
CA PRO A 35 -27.00 -3.17 12.06
C PRO A 35 -25.48 -3.20 11.88
N PHE A 36 -24.76 -2.41 12.68
CA PHE A 36 -23.30 -2.35 12.58
C PHE A 36 -22.64 -3.72 12.76
N THR A 37 -23.18 -4.57 13.64
CA THR A 37 -22.72 -5.95 13.88
C THR A 37 -22.81 -6.86 12.66
N GLU A 38 -23.68 -6.53 11.70
CA GLU A 38 -23.89 -7.29 10.47
C GLU A 38 -23.17 -6.68 9.26
N LEU A 39 -22.70 -5.43 9.40
CA LEU A 39 -22.12 -4.64 8.31
C LEU A 39 -20.93 -5.34 7.65
N GLU A 40 -20.01 -5.90 8.44
CA GLU A 40 -18.84 -6.61 7.91
C GLU A 40 -19.27 -7.78 7.00
N GLY A 41 -20.22 -8.58 7.46
CA GLY A 41 -20.76 -9.71 6.70
C GLY A 41 -21.44 -9.25 5.41
N CYS A 42 -22.24 -8.20 5.47
CA CYS A 42 -22.92 -7.62 4.30
C CYS A 42 -21.93 -7.05 3.28
N LEU A 43 -20.92 -6.29 3.72
CA LEU A 43 -19.89 -5.73 2.86
C LEU A 43 -19.06 -6.83 2.21
N LYS A 44 -18.64 -7.83 2.99
CA LYS A 44 -17.89 -8.97 2.47
C LYS A 44 -18.71 -9.70 1.40
N HIS A 45 -19.98 -10.00 1.68
CA HIS A 45 -20.87 -10.64 0.71
C HIS A 45 -21.04 -9.81 -0.57
N TYR A 46 -21.24 -8.49 -0.44
CA TYR A 46 -21.38 -7.62 -1.59
C TYR A 46 -20.11 -7.59 -2.46
N LEU A 47 -18.93 -7.44 -1.84
CA LEU A 47 -17.66 -7.41 -2.54
C LEU A 47 -17.37 -8.74 -3.25
N THR A 48 -17.65 -9.88 -2.59
CA THR A 48 -17.44 -11.20 -3.21
C THR A 48 -18.44 -11.50 -4.32
N SER A 49 -19.69 -11.06 -4.18
CA SER A 49 -20.77 -11.41 -5.13
C SER A 49 -20.89 -10.45 -6.30
N ASN A 50 -20.63 -9.15 -6.08
CA ASN A 50 -20.82 -8.09 -7.07
C ASN A 50 -19.53 -7.34 -7.39
N GLY A 51 -18.64 -7.15 -6.41
CA GLY A 51 -17.41 -6.38 -6.59
C GLY A 51 -16.50 -6.96 -7.68
N ARG A 52 -16.51 -8.27 -7.91
CA ARG A 52 -15.69 -8.97 -8.91
C ARG A 52 -16.27 -8.93 -10.34
N GLN A 53 -17.32 -8.16 -10.57
CA GLN A 53 -17.88 -7.99 -11.91
C GLN A 53 -16.97 -7.06 -12.73
N SER A 54 -16.81 -7.35 -14.03
CA SER A 54 -15.96 -6.54 -14.93
C SER A 54 -16.37 -5.06 -15.03
N ALA A 55 -17.63 -4.74 -14.68
CA ALA A 55 -18.11 -3.36 -14.59
C ALA A 55 -17.33 -2.52 -13.55
N TYR A 56 -16.70 -3.15 -12.55
CA TYR A 56 -15.91 -2.47 -11.51
C TYR A 56 -14.40 -2.49 -11.76
N ALA A 57 -13.92 -3.12 -12.84
CA ALA A 57 -12.49 -3.28 -13.11
C ALA A 57 -11.73 -1.94 -13.15
N THR A 58 -12.33 -0.90 -13.73
CA THR A 58 -11.74 0.45 -13.75
C THR A 58 -11.62 1.04 -12.35
N SER A 59 -12.67 0.93 -11.53
CA SER A 59 -12.66 1.44 -10.15
C SER A 59 -11.64 0.72 -9.29
N TRP A 60 -11.47 -0.60 -9.47
CA TRP A 60 -10.43 -1.34 -8.75
C TRP A 60 -9.02 -0.98 -9.20
N LEU A 61 -8.82 -0.67 -10.48
CA LEU A 61 -7.54 -0.17 -10.96
C LEU A 61 -7.21 1.19 -10.33
N GLU A 62 -8.18 2.10 -10.22
CA GLU A 62 -8.02 3.38 -9.54
C GLU A 62 -7.69 3.19 -8.05
N ILE A 63 -8.43 2.34 -7.35
CA ILE A 63 -8.16 2.02 -5.94
C ILE A 63 -6.76 1.43 -5.79
N TRP A 64 -6.35 0.53 -6.67
CA TRP A 64 -5.00 -0.02 -6.64
C TRP A 64 -3.94 1.08 -6.77
N GLN A 65 -4.11 2.02 -7.69
CA GLN A 65 -3.19 3.15 -7.88
C GLN A 65 -3.10 4.04 -6.64
N GLU A 66 -4.18 4.18 -5.88
CA GLU A 66 -4.17 4.93 -4.61
C GLU A 66 -3.48 4.18 -3.46
N LEU A 67 -3.55 2.85 -3.45
CA LEU A 67 -2.97 2.01 -2.40
C LEU A 67 -1.45 1.87 -2.53
N ILE A 68 -0.93 1.77 -3.75
CA ILE A 68 0.49 1.48 -4.00
C ILE A 68 1.44 2.51 -3.37
N PRO A 69 1.28 3.83 -3.55
CA PRO A 69 2.15 4.82 -2.94
C PRO A 69 2.29 4.66 -1.42
N GLN A 70 1.19 4.31 -0.75
CA GLN A 70 1.14 4.14 0.70
C GLN A 70 1.93 2.90 1.13
N GLU A 71 1.72 1.77 0.47
CA GLU A 71 2.45 0.52 0.74
C GLU A 71 3.95 0.66 0.48
N VAL A 72 4.33 1.30 -0.62
CA VAL A 72 5.75 1.54 -0.96
C VAL A 72 6.40 2.46 0.07
N THR A 73 5.71 3.52 0.48
CA THR A 73 6.20 4.46 1.50
C THR A 73 6.39 3.77 2.85
N ALA A 74 5.39 3.01 3.31
CA ALA A 74 5.46 2.25 4.56
C ALA A 74 6.62 1.25 4.55
N TYR A 75 6.80 0.53 3.44
CA TYR A 75 7.89 -0.42 3.32
C TYR A 75 9.27 0.25 3.28
N LEU A 76 9.42 1.36 2.55
CA LEU A 76 10.66 2.13 2.55
C LEU A 76 10.99 2.63 3.95
N GLN A 77 10.01 3.18 4.66
CA GLN A 77 10.17 3.64 6.03
C GLN A 77 10.64 2.49 6.95
N HIS A 78 10.04 1.30 6.81
CA HIS A 78 10.48 0.13 7.55
C HIS A 78 11.95 -0.23 7.24
N GLN A 79 12.36 -0.25 5.97
CA GLN A 79 13.76 -0.52 5.60
C GLN A 79 14.72 0.54 6.16
N LEU A 80 14.36 1.82 6.11
CA LEU A 80 15.17 2.91 6.68
C LEU A 80 15.39 2.72 8.18
N ARG A 81 14.32 2.38 8.93
CA ARG A 81 14.39 2.16 10.38
C ARG A 81 15.28 0.98 10.76
N ILE A 82 15.29 -0.12 10.00
CA ILE A 82 16.20 -1.26 10.23
C ILE A 82 17.66 -0.79 10.23
N HIS A 83 18.00 0.18 9.38
CA HIS A 83 19.34 0.74 9.25
C HIS A 83 19.54 2.05 10.03
N GLN A 84 18.61 2.41 10.92
CA GLN A 84 18.65 3.61 11.76
C GLN A 84 18.75 4.93 10.97
N PHE A 85 18.23 4.95 9.75
CA PHE A 85 18.08 6.18 8.97
C PHE A 85 16.80 6.92 9.35
N GLY A 86 16.85 8.26 9.33
CA GLY A 86 15.70 9.09 9.63
C GLY A 86 14.67 9.15 8.50
N ASP A 87 13.42 9.48 8.84
CA ASP A 87 12.32 9.56 7.88
C ASP A 87 12.48 10.69 6.83
N VAL A 88 13.46 11.58 7.00
CA VAL A 88 13.81 12.62 6.02
C VAL A 88 14.10 12.05 4.63
N PHE A 89 14.60 10.82 4.52
CA PHE A 89 14.90 10.19 3.24
C PHE A 89 13.65 9.73 2.47
N LEU A 90 12.46 9.75 3.10
CA LEU A 90 11.21 9.44 2.41
C LEU A 90 10.85 10.49 1.34
N SER A 91 11.35 11.72 1.45
CA SER A 91 11.12 12.76 0.44
C SER A 91 11.62 12.37 -0.94
N GLU A 92 12.63 11.50 -1.01
CA GLU A 92 13.21 11.03 -2.27
C GLU A 92 12.28 10.10 -3.05
N LEU A 93 11.26 9.53 -2.40
CA LEU A 93 10.34 8.57 -3.03
C LEU A 93 9.26 9.26 -3.88
N ALA A 94 8.72 10.39 -3.41
CA ALA A 94 7.62 11.11 -4.07
C ALA A 94 7.87 11.41 -5.57
N PRO A 95 9.03 11.95 -6.01
CA PRO A 95 9.27 12.23 -7.43
C PRO A 95 9.42 10.96 -8.29
N ILE A 96 9.73 9.81 -7.66
CA ILE A 96 9.88 8.53 -8.35
C ILE A 96 8.51 7.89 -8.54
N LEU A 97 7.69 7.88 -7.48
CA LEU A 97 6.30 7.40 -7.55
C LEU A 97 5.57 8.12 -8.68
N ALA A 98 5.52 9.45 -8.66
CA ALA A 98 4.78 10.26 -9.65
C ALA A 98 5.12 9.99 -11.14
N ARG A 99 6.23 9.31 -11.45
CA ARG A 99 6.64 8.97 -12.82
C ARG A 99 6.23 7.56 -13.26
N ASP A 100 6.04 6.65 -12.32
CA ASP A 100 6.17 5.20 -12.53
C ASP A 100 5.07 4.35 -11.84
N GLU A 101 4.01 4.97 -11.30
CA GLU A 101 3.03 4.35 -10.38
C GLU A 101 2.38 3.06 -10.92
N SER A 102 2.18 2.94 -12.24
CA SER A 102 1.40 1.85 -12.85
C SER A 102 2.23 0.78 -13.56
N GLN A 103 3.56 0.91 -13.62
CA GLN A 103 4.40 0.02 -14.43
C GLN A 103 4.99 -1.16 -13.65
N TYR A 104 4.93 -1.13 -12.32
CA TYR A 104 5.60 -2.10 -11.46
C TYR A 104 4.62 -2.69 -10.45
N GLY A 105 4.63 -4.01 -10.32
CA GLY A 105 3.98 -4.70 -9.19
C GLY A 105 4.64 -4.31 -7.86
N LEU A 106 3.90 -4.41 -6.76
CA LEU A 106 4.37 -3.98 -5.43
C LEU A 106 5.62 -4.74 -4.97
N GLY A 107 5.78 -6.01 -5.36
CA GLY A 107 6.97 -6.77 -5.01
C GLY A 107 8.25 -6.26 -5.68
N HIS A 108 8.17 -5.65 -6.86
CA HIS A 108 9.32 -4.98 -7.50
C HIS A 108 9.71 -3.71 -6.75
N TRP A 109 8.72 -2.95 -6.28
CA TRP A 109 8.97 -1.79 -5.41
C TRP A 109 9.65 -2.20 -4.11
N ARG A 110 9.16 -3.26 -3.46
CA ARG A 110 9.79 -3.80 -2.23
C ARG A 110 11.23 -4.21 -2.47
N TYR A 111 11.51 -4.95 -3.53
CA TYR A 111 12.88 -5.29 -3.91
C TYR A 111 13.74 -4.03 -4.10
N ALA A 112 13.24 -3.04 -4.85
CA ALA A 112 13.98 -1.81 -5.13
C ALA A 112 14.30 -1.03 -3.86
N CYS A 113 13.33 -0.85 -2.96
CA CYS A 113 13.53 -0.22 -1.65
C CYS A 113 14.57 -0.97 -0.81
N TRP A 114 14.45 -2.29 -0.71
CA TRP A 114 15.38 -3.14 0.04
C TRP A 114 16.82 -3.02 -0.47
N ALA A 115 17.00 -3.05 -1.79
CA ALA A 115 18.31 -2.98 -2.43
C ALA A 115 18.92 -1.57 -2.33
N ALA A 116 18.10 -0.53 -2.50
CA ALA A 116 18.53 0.85 -2.43
C ALA A 116 18.98 1.23 -1.00
N VAL A 117 18.21 0.86 0.02
CA VAL A 117 18.58 1.16 1.42
C VAL A 117 19.85 0.41 1.84
N ARG A 118 20.09 -0.82 1.38
CA ARG A 118 21.38 -1.52 1.61
C ARG A 118 22.55 -0.86 0.93
N SER A 119 22.34 -0.34 -0.28
CA SER A 119 23.36 0.44 -0.99
C SER A 119 23.68 1.71 -0.20
N MET A 120 22.65 2.40 0.29
CA MET A 120 22.79 3.57 1.17
C MET A 120 23.54 3.23 2.47
N ALA A 121 23.23 2.09 3.11
CA ALA A 121 23.94 1.60 4.30
C ALA A 121 25.41 1.28 4.02
N SER A 122 25.74 0.75 2.85
CA SER A 122 27.13 0.53 2.45
C SER A 122 27.86 1.86 2.24
N VAL A 123 27.22 2.83 1.59
CA VAL A 123 27.78 4.18 1.37
C VAL A 123 27.97 4.94 2.69
N SER A 124 27.05 4.81 3.66
CA SER A 124 27.17 5.50 4.94
C SER A 124 28.38 5.05 5.76
N LEU A 125 28.87 3.81 5.56
CA LEU A 125 30.11 3.33 6.18
C LEU A 125 31.36 3.98 5.57
N GLN A 126 31.30 4.34 4.28
CA GLN A 126 32.40 5.00 3.57
C GLN A 126 32.39 6.52 3.76
N TYR A 127 31.19 7.11 3.93
CA TYR A 127 30.98 8.55 4.07
C TYR A 127 30.08 8.88 5.28
N PRO A 128 30.57 8.71 6.53
CA PRO A 128 29.76 8.91 7.72
C PRO A 128 29.21 10.34 7.82
N GLY A 129 27.92 10.47 8.13
CA GLY A 129 27.26 11.77 8.36
C GLY A 129 26.97 12.61 7.11
N ASN A 130 27.36 12.17 5.92
CA ASN A 130 27.07 12.89 4.68
C ASN A 130 25.64 12.60 4.21
N ALA A 131 24.65 13.37 4.66
CA ALA A 131 23.25 13.13 4.29
C ALA A 131 23.00 13.29 2.77
N GLU A 132 23.72 14.18 2.10
CA GLU A 132 23.51 14.47 0.68
C GLU A 132 23.96 13.32 -0.23
N ILE A 133 25.08 12.65 0.09
CA ILE A 133 25.47 11.46 -0.67
C ILE A 133 24.50 10.30 -0.45
N LEU A 134 23.88 10.20 0.73
CA LEU A 134 22.88 9.17 1.02
C LEU A 134 21.57 9.44 0.28
N LYS A 135 21.08 10.68 0.26
CA LYS A 135 19.93 11.09 -0.57
C LYS A 135 20.20 10.76 -2.04
N PHE A 136 21.34 11.21 -2.57
CA PHE A 136 21.73 10.92 -3.95
C PHE A 136 21.77 9.42 -4.24
N THR A 137 22.32 8.62 -3.31
CA THR A 137 22.36 7.16 -3.45
C THR A 137 20.95 6.58 -3.52
N LEU A 138 20.04 6.99 -2.65
CA LEU A 138 18.66 6.51 -2.66
C LEU A 138 17.94 6.89 -3.97
N SER A 139 18.03 8.16 -4.38
CA SER A 139 17.32 8.70 -5.55
C SER A 139 17.87 8.16 -6.87
N SER A 140 19.13 7.71 -6.90
CA SER A 140 19.74 7.06 -8.08
C SER A 140 19.56 5.54 -8.10
N GLU A 141 19.67 4.88 -6.95
CA GLU A 141 19.53 3.42 -6.85
C GLU A 141 18.09 2.98 -7.07
N LEU A 142 17.12 3.65 -6.47
CA LEU A 142 15.74 3.16 -6.48
C LEU A 142 15.18 3.04 -7.92
N PRO A 143 15.28 4.05 -8.80
CA PRO A 143 14.88 3.92 -10.21
C PRO A 143 15.76 2.93 -10.98
N ARG A 144 17.05 2.83 -10.65
CA ARG A 144 17.96 1.86 -11.27
C ARG A 144 17.51 0.43 -10.99
N ARG A 145 17.13 0.12 -9.75
CA ARG A 145 16.66 -1.21 -9.33
C ARG A 145 15.31 -1.55 -9.94
N LEU A 146 14.38 -0.60 -10.01
CA LEU A 146 13.11 -0.79 -10.70
C LEU A 146 13.30 -1.17 -12.18
N ARG A 147 14.19 -0.47 -12.90
CA ARG A 147 14.52 -0.82 -14.29
C ARG A 147 15.10 -2.23 -14.43
N TYR A 148 15.97 -2.65 -13.51
CA TYR A 148 16.49 -4.03 -13.50
C TYR A 148 15.39 -5.06 -13.20
N ALA A 149 14.50 -4.75 -12.26
CA ALA A 149 13.39 -5.62 -11.90
C ALA A 149 12.43 -5.84 -13.08
N ARG A 150 12.12 -4.77 -13.84
CA ARG A 150 11.31 -4.88 -15.07
C ARG A 150 11.97 -5.70 -16.17
N ALA A 151 13.30 -5.64 -16.28
CA ALA A 151 14.04 -6.41 -17.28
C ALA A 151 14.25 -7.88 -16.88
N ALA A 152 13.96 -8.24 -15.63
CA ALA A 152 14.14 -9.58 -15.13
C ALA A 152 12.95 -10.49 -15.52
N MET A 153 13.26 -11.66 -16.08
CA MET A 153 12.25 -12.68 -16.41
C MET A 153 11.70 -13.35 -15.14
N ASP A 154 10.44 -13.81 -15.20
CA ASP A 154 9.80 -14.73 -14.25
C ASP A 154 9.88 -14.33 -12.77
N GLY A 155 9.55 -13.07 -12.44
CA GLY A 155 9.44 -12.64 -11.04
C GLY A 155 10.77 -12.60 -10.27
N LYS A 156 11.91 -12.71 -10.97
CA LYS A 156 13.22 -12.41 -10.38
C LYS A 156 13.27 -10.94 -9.97
N LEU A 157 13.85 -10.64 -8.81
CA LEU A 157 13.89 -9.28 -8.25
C LEU A 157 12.49 -8.73 -7.90
N CYS A 158 11.57 -9.63 -7.54
CA CYS A 158 10.27 -9.31 -6.98
C CYS A 158 10.19 -9.94 -5.59
N PHE A 159 9.94 -9.14 -4.56
CA PHE A 159 9.78 -9.63 -3.20
C PHE A 159 8.30 -9.74 -2.89
N SER A 160 7.77 -10.96 -3.03
CA SER A 160 6.55 -11.34 -2.31
C SER A 160 6.89 -11.48 -0.82
N PRO A 161 6.07 -10.97 0.09
CA PRO A 161 6.36 -11.08 1.51
C PRO A 161 6.38 -12.52 2.02
N SER A 162 7.14 -12.77 3.08
CA SER A 162 7.15 -14.04 3.84
C SER A 162 5.76 -14.38 4.43
N HIS A 163 4.91 -13.36 4.58
CA HIS A 163 3.49 -13.44 4.89
C HIS A 163 2.72 -12.72 3.76
N SER A 164 1.90 -13.43 2.99
CA SER A 164 1.29 -12.98 1.72
C SER A 164 0.37 -11.74 1.79
N LEU A 165 0.18 -11.15 2.97
CA LEU A 165 -0.78 -10.08 3.20
C LEU A 165 -0.07 -8.72 3.36
N PRO A 166 -0.58 -7.66 2.71
CA PRO A 166 -0.10 -6.28 2.89
C PRO A 166 -0.21 -5.81 4.34
N ASP A 167 0.57 -4.83 4.75
CA ASP A 167 0.54 -4.34 6.13
C ASP A 167 -0.74 -3.50 6.40
N SER A 168 -1.32 -2.88 5.37
CA SER A 168 -2.59 -2.14 5.46
C SER A 168 -3.80 -3.07 5.39
N ALA A 169 -4.72 -2.93 6.34
CA ALA A 169 -6.01 -3.63 6.33
C ALA A 169 -6.80 -3.37 5.02
N LEU A 170 -6.71 -2.16 4.46
CA LEU A 170 -7.40 -1.81 3.21
C LEU A 170 -6.82 -2.60 2.03
N THR A 171 -5.50 -2.68 1.94
CA THR A 171 -4.81 -3.45 0.90
C THR A 171 -5.03 -4.95 1.05
N GLN A 172 -5.16 -5.45 2.29
CA GLN A 172 -5.57 -6.85 2.55
C GLN A 172 -6.98 -7.13 2.03
N VAL A 173 -7.96 -6.27 2.36
CA VAL A 173 -9.34 -6.41 1.87
C VAL A 173 -9.37 -6.33 0.34
N PHE A 174 -8.61 -5.42 -0.26
CA PHE A 174 -8.52 -5.28 -1.72
C PHE A 174 -8.00 -6.57 -2.38
N SER A 175 -6.85 -7.06 -1.91
CA SER A 175 -6.14 -8.21 -2.52
C SER A 175 -6.84 -9.55 -2.31
N THR A 176 -7.61 -9.71 -1.24
CA THR A 176 -8.23 -11.00 -0.88
C THR A 176 -9.74 -11.05 -1.09
N ILE A 177 -10.47 -10.00 -0.69
CA ILE A 177 -11.94 -10.02 -0.69
C ILE A 177 -12.44 -9.40 -1.99
N ALA A 178 -11.99 -8.19 -2.31
CA ALA A 178 -12.54 -7.38 -3.40
C ALA A 178 -12.17 -7.91 -4.79
N THR A 179 -10.91 -8.29 -5.00
CA THR A 179 -10.39 -8.63 -6.35
C THR A 179 -9.86 -10.07 -6.48
N ASP A 180 -9.66 -10.79 -5.37
CA ASP A 180 -9.07 -12.15 -5.36
C ASP A 180 -7.70 -12.27 -6.02
N LEU A 181 -7.00 -11.14 -6.23
CA LEU A 181 -5.70 -11.11 -6.89
C LEU A 181 -4.65 -11.93 -6.14
N GLY A 182 -4.75 -12.03 -4.81
CA GLY A 182 -3.85 -12.80 -3.96
C GLY A 182 -2.38 -12.46 -4.24
N ASP A 183 -1.60 -13.44 -4.67
CA ASP A 183 -0.18 -13.25 -5.00
C ASP A 183 0.05 -12.39 -6.25
N THR A 184 -0.91 -12.36 -7.19
CA THR A 184 -0.83 -11.57 -8.42
C THR A 184 -0.72 -10.07 -8.12
N PHE A 185 -1.34 -9.62 -7.03
CA PHE A 185 -1.25 -8.24 -6.54
C PHE A 185 0.21 -7.79 -6.33
N TRP A 186 1.07 -8.71 -5.87
CA TRP A 186 2.49 -8.43 -5.64
C TRP A 186 3.31 -8.49 -6.91
N MET A 187 3.00 -9.45 -7.77
CA MET A 187 3.86 -9.85 -8.88
C MET A 187 3.67 -9.00 -10.14
N SER A 188 2.50 -8.41 -10.34
CA SER A 188 2.21 -7.65 -11.55
C SER A 188 1.31 -6.46 -11.24
N PRO A 189 1.49 -5.33 -11.94
CA PRO A 189 0.46 -4.30 -11.93
C PRO A 189 -0.84 -4.92 -12.47
N PRO A 190 -2.00 -4.67 -11.85
CA PRO A 190 -3.24 -5.23 -12.33
C PRO A 190 -3.56 -4.69 -13.71
N ALA A 191 -3.81 -5.59 -14.65
CA ALA A 191 -4.37 -5.26 -15.95
C ALA A 191 -5.90 -5.37 -15.88
N LEU A 192 -6.62 -4.60 -16.71
CA LEU A 192 -8.09 -4.66 -16.77
C LEU A 192 -8.66 -6.07 -17.05
N GLY A 193 -7.86 -6.98 -17.62
CA GLY A 193 -8.24 -8.38 -17.84
C GLY A 193 -7.97 -9.32 -16.66
N LEU A 194 -7.33 -8.83 -15.60
CA LEU A 194 -6.98 -9.58 -14.38
C LEU A 194 -7.82 -9.16 -13.17
N ILE A 195 -8.61 -8.08 -13.27
CA ILE A 195 -9.54 -7.60 -12.24
C ILE A 195 -10.99 -7.88 -12.63
#